data_AF-A0A7X4YSN5-F1
#
_entry.id   AF-A0A7X4YSN5-F1
#
_cell.length_a   1.000
_cell.length_b   1.000
_cell.length_c   1.000
_cell.angle_alpha   90.00
_cell.angle_beta   90.00
_cell.angle_gamma   90.00
#
_symmetry.space_group_name_H-M   'P 1'
#
loop_
_entity.id
_entity.type
_entity.pdbx_description
1 polymer ?
#
loop_
_entity_poly.entity_id
_entity_poly.type
_entity_poly.pdbx_seq_one_letter_code
_entity_poly.pdbx_strand_id
1 'polypeptide(L)'
;MPASSSIAYTPRISDSDTMTNKLIYQVRQNQLSPAEMDRLQNRSARELHALRRELNELLNELRAIAERGAPVRQDVPRRTAA
;
A
#
# COMPACT_ATOMS: atom_id res chain seq x y z
N MET A 1 -17.60 -15.61 3.51
CA MET A 1 -16.64 -15.70 2.40
C MET A 1 -15.36 -15.02 2.85
N PRO A 2 -14.24 -15.72 3.08
CA PRO A 2 -13.00 -15.04 3.42
C PRO A 2 -12.54 -14.27 2.18
N ALA A 3 -12.28 -12.97 2.35
CA ALA A 3 -11.64 -12.16 1.32
C ALA A 3 -10.20 -12.65 1.20
N SER A 4 -9.92 -13.44 0.17
CA SER A 4 -8.56 -13.79 -0.20
C SER A 4 -7.96 -12.58 -0.89
N SER A 5 -7.48 -11.61 -0.12
CA SER A 5 -6.61 -10.54 -0.60
C SER A 5 -5.29 -11.21 -1.01
N SER A 6 -5.25 -11.75 -2.23
CA SER A 6 -4.04 -12.28 -2.83
C SER A 6 -3.18 -11.10 -3.24
N ILE A 7 -2.54 -10.46 -2.26
CA ILE A 7 -1.43 -9.55 -2.52
C ILE A 7 -0.34 -10.45 -3.09
N ALA A 8 -0.20 -10.46 -4.41
CA ALA A 8 0.82 -11.22 -5.09
C ALA A 8 2.20 -10.72 -4.65
N TYR A 9 2.90 -11.52 -3.84
CA TYR A 9 4.21 -11.16 -3.32
C TYR A 9 5.23 -11.16 -4.46
N THR A 10 5.62 -9.96 -4.90
CA THR A 10 6.71 -9.76 -5.85
C THR A 10 7.93 -9.26 -5.07
N PRO A 11 9.11 -9.88 -5.18
CA PRO A 11 10.31 -9.44 -4.44
C PRO A 11 10.65 -7.97 -4.74
N ARG A 12 10.65 -7.13 -3.70
CA ARG A 12 10.89 -5.69 -3.80
C ARG A 12 12.31 -5.34 -3.43
N ILE A 13 12.82 -4.20 -3.92
CA ILE A 13 14.09 -3.64 -3.45
C ILE A 13 13.99 -3.39 -1.93
N SER A 14 12.83 -2.92 -1.47
CA SER A 14 12.57 -2.64 -0.06
C SER A 14 12.58 -3.87 0.86
N ASP A 15 12.53 -5.08 0.31
CA ASP A 15 12.49 -6.30 1.12
C ASP A 15 13.87 -6.71 1.65
N SER A 16 14.94 -6.09 1.13
CA SER A 16 16.32 -6.35 1.56
C SER A 16 17.05 -5.05 1.89
N ASP A 17 17.28 -4.84 3.18
CA ASP A 17 18.10 -3.73 3.68
C ASP A 17 19.52 -3.79 3.10
N THR A 18 20.08 -4.99 2.94
CA THR A 18 21.41 -5.16 2.34
C THR A 18 21.43 -4.69 0.88
N MET A 19 20.43 -5.06 0.08
CA MET A 19 20.35 -4.61 -1.32
C MET A 19 20.15 -3.10 -1.40
N THR A 20 19.24 -2.56 -0.58
CA THR A 20 18.97 -1.13 -0.50
C THR A 20 20.22 -0.33 -0.15
N ASN A 21 20.96 -0.77 0.88
CA ASN A 21 22.20 -0.10 1.30
C ASN A 21 23.30 -0.15 0.22
N LYS A 22 23.43 -1.28 -0.49
CA LYS A 22 24.36 -1.39 -1.63
C LYS A 22 24.01 -0.42 -2.75
N LEU A 23 22.72 -0.33 -3.12
CA LEU A 23 22.26 0.58 -4.15
C LEU A 23 22.47 2.05 -3.74
N ILE A 24 22.17 2.41 -2.50
CA ILE A 24 22.44 3.76 -1.96
C ILE A 24 23.93 4.10 -2.06
N TYR A 25 24.79 3.16 -1.69
CA TYR A 25 26.23 3.35 -1.80
C TYR A 25 26.66 3.57 -3.25
N GLN A 26 26.21 2.72 -4.18
CA GLN A 26 26.53 2.83 -5.60
C GLN A 26 26.05 4.15 -6.21
N VAL A 27 24.85 4.62 -5.83
CA VAL A 27 24.33 5.93 -6.24
C VAL A 27 25.23 7.05 -5.73
N ARG A 28 25.58 7.04 -4.43
CA ARG A 28 26.44 8.08 -3.83
C ARG A 28 27.85 8.13 -4.41
N GLN A 29 28.37 6.99 -4.87
CA GLN A 29 29.69 6.89 -5.49
C GLN A 29 29.66 7.09 -7.01
N ASN A 30 28.52 7.45 -7.61
CA ASN A 30 28.32 7.56 -9.06
C ASN A 30 28.78 6.29 -9.82
N GLN A 31 28.57 5.11 -9.23
CA GLN A 31 28.98 3.82 -9.79
C GLN A 31 27.95 3.21 -10.76
N LEU A 32 26.79 3.85 -10.90
CA LEU A 32 25.75 3.43 -11.84
C LEU A 32 25.88 4.25 -13.13
N SER A 33 25.87 3.57 -14.26
CA SER A 33 25.71 4.24 -15.54
C SER A 33 24.33 4.93 -15.62
N PRO A 34 24.15 5.93 -16.50
CA PRO A 34 22.86 6.59 -16.69
C PRO A 34 21.71 5.60 -16.97
N ALA A 35 21.96 4.58 -17.80
CA ALA A 35 20.97 3.56 -18.12
C ALA A 35 20.60 2.67 -16.91
N GLU A 36 21.56 2.37 -16.04
CA GLU A 36 21.29 1.62 -14.79
C GLU A 36 20.53 2.49 -13.78
N MET A 37 20.85 3.78 -13.71
CA MET A 37 20.12 4.75 -12.89
C MET A 37 18.67 4.84 -13.34
N ASP A 38 18.40 4.98 -14.64
CA ASP A 38 17.04 5.03 -15.19
C ASP A 38 16.25 3.75 -14.88
N ARG A 39 16.90 2.58 -15.01
CA ARG A 39 16.27 1.30 -14.65
C ARG A 39 15.93 1.23 -13.16
N LEU A 40 16.85 1.66 -12.30
CA LEU A 40 16.64 1.70 -10.86
C LEU A 40 15.51 2.64 -10.49
N GLN A 41 15.47 3.85 -11.07
CA GLN A 41 14.39 4.82 -10.86
C GLN A 41 13.04 4.27 -11.30
N ASN A 42 12.97 3.70 -12.50
CA ASN A 42 11.74 3.10 -13.02
C ASN A 42 11.24 1.95 -12.13
N ARG A 43 12.16 1.11 -11.64
CA ARG A 43 11.82 0.01 -10.74
C ARG A 43 11.31 0.54 -9.39
N SER A 44 12.02 1.47 -8.78
CA SER A 44 11.62 2.10 -7.51
C SER A 44 10.27 2.80 -7.63
N ALA A 45 9.99 3.49 -8.75
CA ALA A 45 8.70 4.12 -8.99
C ALA A 45 7.55 3.10 -9.07
N ARG A 46 7.75 1.98 -9.78
CA ARG A 46 6.76 0.90 -9.86
C ARG A 46 6.48 0.29 -8.50
N GLU A 47 7.52 0.02 -7.70
CA GLU A 47 7.38 -0.52 -6.35
C GLU A 47 6.61 0.44 -5.43
N LEU A 48 6.89 1.74 -5.50
CA LEU A 48 6.18 2.76 -4.74
C LEU A 48 4.70 2.85 -5.15
N HIS A 49 4.40 2.75 -6.44
CA HIS A 49 3.01 2.69 -6.93
C HIS A 49 2.27 1.44 -6.44
N ALA A 50 2.93 0.28 -6.43
CA ALA A 50 2.36 -0.96 -5.92
C ALA A 50 2.07 -0.87 -4.41
N LEU A 51 3.05 -0.43 -3.62
CA LEU A 51 2.89 -0.17 -2.18
C LEU A 51 1.73 0.77 -1.88
N ARG A 52 1.60 1.86 -2.64
CA ARG A 52 0.49 2.82 -2.48
C ARG A 52 -0.86 2.18 -2.79
N ARG A 53 -0.94 1.33 -3.82
CA ARG A 53 -2.17 0.61 -4.16
C ARG A 53 -2.56 -0.35 -3.03
N GLU A 54 -1.61 -1.15 -2.55
CA GLU A 54 -1.84 -2.10 -1.45
C GLU A 54 -2.29 -1.39 -0.18
N LEU A 55 -1.68 -0.24 0.16
CA LEU A 55 -2.12 0.57 1.29
C LEU A 55 -3.55 1.07 1.12
N ASN A 56 -3.92 1.54 -0.08
CA ASN A 56 -5.28 1.98 -0.36
C ASN A 56 -6.30 0.82 -0.26
N GLU A 57 -5.93 -0.37 -0.73
CA GLU A 57 -6.77 -1.57 -0.62
C GLU A 57 -7.01 -1.92 0.85
N LEU A 58 -5.96 -1.98 1.67
CA LEU A 58 -6.07 -2.23 3.12
C LEU A 58 -6.90 -1.15 3.82
N LEU A 59 -6.73 0.13 3.47
CA LEU A 59 -7.54 1.21 4.03
C LEU A 59 -9.03 1.08 3.66
N ASN A 60 -9.34 0.64 2.44
CA ASN A 60 -10.71 0.41 2.01
C ASN A 60 -11.32 -0.80 2.75
N GLU A 61 -10.55 -1.87 2.95
CA GLU A 61 -10.98 -3.02 3.76
C GLU A 61 -11.29 -2.58 5.21
N LEU A 62 -10.42 -1.78 5.83
CA LEU A 62 -10.64 -1.25 7.18
C LEU A 62 -11.89 -0.36 7.27
N ARG A 63 -12.13 0.50 6.27
CA ARG A 63 -13.35 1.32 6.20
C ARG A 63 -14.60 0.45 6.10
N ALA A 64 -14.59 -0.56 5.23
CA ALA A 64 -15.71 -1.48 5.07
C ALA A 64 -16.02 -2.27 6.36
N ILE A 65 -14.98 -2.64 7.12
CA ILE A 65 -15.15 -3.27 8.45
C ILE A 65 -15.77 -2.28 9.44
N ALA A 66 -15.28 -1.03 9.49
CA ALA A 66 -15.80 0.00 10.38
C ALA A 66 -17.28 0.34 10.08
N GLU A 67 -17.66 0.44 8.81
CA GLU A 67 -19.04 0.68 8.39
C GLU A 67 -19.99 -0.47 8.78
N ARG A 68 -19.53 -1.72 8.70
CA ARG A 68 -20.31 -2.90 9.14
C ARG A 68 -20.44 -3.01 10.66
N GLY A 69 -19.49 -2.46 11.41
CA GLY A 69 -19.48 -2.45 12.87
C GLY A 69 -20.21 -1.26 13.50
N ALA A 70 -20.59 -0.25 12.72
CA ALA A 70 -21.37 0.88 13.22
C ALA A 70 -22.81 0.42 13.50
N PRO A 71 -23.34 0.58 14.73
CA PRO A 71 -24.76 0.33 14.96
C PRO A 71 -25.55 1.28 14.07
N VAL A 72 -26.43 0.72 13.25
CA VAL A 72 -27.46 1.48 12.53
C VAL A 72 -28.12 2.36 13.58
N ARG A 73 -27.93 3.69 13.48
CA ARG A 73 -28.76 4.63 14.23
C ARG A 73 -30.18 4.40 13.73
N GLN A 74 -30.91 3.54 14.42
CA GLN A 74 -32.34 3.43 14.29
C GLN A 74 -32.88 4.76 14.80
N ASP A 75 -33.12 5.70 13.88
CA ASP A 75 -33.94 6.86 14.15
C ASP A 75 -35.32 6.32 14.55
N VAL A 76 -35.55 6.23 15.86
CA VAL A 76 -36.83 5.86 16.43
C VAL A 76 -37.81 6.98 16.04
N PRO A 77 -38.90 6.70 15.30
CA PRO A 77 -39.87 7.73 14.99
C PRO A 77 -40.54 8.14 16.30
N ARG A 78 -40.25 9.36 16.75
CA ARG A 78 -40.82 9.96 17.95
C ARG A 78 -42.33 10.11 17.74
N ARG A 79 -43.10 9.11 18.19
CA ARG A 79 -44.57 9.15 18.20
C ARG A 79 -45.01 10.26 19.14
N THR A 80 -45.25 11.46 18.60
CA THR A 80 -46.07 12.46 19.26
C THR A 80 -47.52 11.99 19.16
N ALA A 81 -48.03 11.38 20.23
CA ALA A 81 -49.46 11.23 20.42
C ALA A 81 -50.00 12.57 20.93
N ALA A 82 -50.98 13.10 20.21
CA ALA A 82 -51.86 14.19 20.62
C ALA A 82 -53.10 13.62 21.33
#